data_AF-A0A952R3X3-F1
#
_entry.id   AF-A0A952R3X3-F1
#
_cell.length_a   1.000
_cell.length_b   1.000
_cell.length_c   1.000
_cell.angle_alpha   90.00
_cell.angle_beta   90.00
_cell.angle_gamma   90.00
#
_symmetry.space_group_name_H-M   'P 1'
#
loop_
_entity.id
_entity.type
_entity.pdbx_description
1 polymer ?
#
loop_
_entity_poly.entity_id
_entity_poly.type
_entity_poly.pdbx_seq_one_letter_code
_entity_poly.pdbx_strand_id
1 'polypeptide(L)' 'LKVHVANGYYDLATPYYATLHTFAHMGLTPEQRQNVSMSFYEAGHMMYVHRESLLKLRAELERFIGGGG' A
#
# COMPACT_ATOMS: atom_id res chain seq x y z
N LEU A 1 7.36 14.10 -3.44
CA LEU A 1 6.07 13.41 -3.65
C LEU A 1 6.07 12.16 -2.77
N LYS A 2 4.99 11.88 -2.02
CA LYS A 2 4.84 10.66 -1.21
C LYS A 2 3.93 9.66 -1.95
N VAL A 3 4.19 8.36 -1.80
CA VAL A 3 3.42 7.27 -2.43
C VAL A 3 3.02 6.26 -1.37
N HIS A 4 1.74 5.85 -1.37
CA HIS A 4 1.23 4.77 -0.54
C HIS A 4 0.63 3.67 -1.41
N VAL A 5 0.95 2.42 -1.11
CA VAL A 5 0.41 1.26 -1.83
C VAL A 5 -0.28 0.31 -0.85
N ALA A 6 -1.58 0.11 -1.05
CA ALA A 6 -2.38 -0.81 -0.26
C ALA A 6 -2.49 -2.16 -0.97
N ASN A 7 -2.11 -3.25 -0.30
CA ASN A 7 -2.03 -4.58 -0.90
C ASN A 7 -2.91 -5.60 -0.16
N GLY A 8 -3.76 -6.33 -0.88
CA GLY A 8 -4.47 -7.48 -0.34
C GLY A 8 -3.62 -8.75 -0.38
N TYR A 9 -3.58 -9.51 0.72
CA TYR A 9 -2.90 -10.82 0.74
C TYR A 9 -3.56 -11.85 -0.18
N TYR A 10 -4.87 -11.73 -0.39
CA TYR A 10 -5.65 -12.65 -1.22
C TYR A 10 -6.01 -12.06 -2.58
N ASP A 11 -5.34 -10.97 -2.97
CA ASP A 11 -5.53 -10.36 -4.27
C ASP A 11 -4.77 -11.17 -5.34
N LEU A 12 -5.53 -11.80 -6.23
CA LEU A 12 -4.99 -12.54 -7.38
C LEU A 12 -5.02 -11.73 -8.68
N ALA A 13 -5.70 -10.59 -8.70
CA ALA A 13 -5.70 -9.67 -9.83
C ALA A 13 -4.43 -8.83 -9.84
N THR A 14 -4.03 -8.32 -8.66
CA THR A 14 -2.76 -7.61 -8.45
C THR A 14 -2.04 -8.16 -7.21
N PRO A 15 -1.30 -9.29 -7.34
CA PRO A 15 -0.65 -9.93 -6.20
C PRO A 15 0.34 -9.00 -5.49
N TYR A 16 0.30 -8.97 -4.15
CA TYR A 16 1.18 -8.10 -3.36
C TYR A 16 2.68 -8.32 -3.67
N TYR A 17 3.07 -9.55 -4.02
CA TYR A 17 4.44 -9.86 -4.39
C TYR A 17 4.86 -9.20 -5.70
N ALA A 18 3.94 -9.03 -6.65
CA ALA A 18 4.20 -8.27 -7.88
C ALA A 18 4.45 -6.79 -7.58
N THR A 19 3.74 -6.21 -6.59
CA THR A 19 4.04 -4.86 -6.07
C THR A 19 5.46 -4.79 -5.53
N LEU A 20 5.83 -5.69 -4.62
CA LEU A 20 7.18 -5.72 -4.03
C LEU A 20 8.26 -5.85 -5.11
N HIS A 21 8.07 -6.76 -6.05
CA HIS A 21 8.98 -6.96 -7.17
C HIS A 21 9.12 -5.69 -8.01
N THR A 22 8.01 -5.04 -8.35
CA THR A 22 8.00 -3.79 -9.12
C THR A 22 8.82 -2.70 -8.44
N PHE A 23 8.58 -2.43 -7.15
CA PHE A 23 9.32 -1.38 -6.43
C PHE A 23 10.80 -1.73 -6.20
N ALA A 24 11.13 -3.01 -6.04
CA ALA A 24 12.52 -3.46 -5.95
C ALA A 24 13.31 -3.22 -7.26
N HIS A 25 12.64 -3.33 -8.42
CA HIS A 25 13.28 -3.24 -9.74
C HIS A 25 13.05 -1.89 -10.46
N MET A 26 12.35 -0.94 -9.84
CA MET A 26 12.04 0.36 -10.44
C MET A 26 13.25 1.31 -10.54
N GLY A 27 14.40 0.93 -9.99
CA GLY A 27 15.62 1.76 -10.06
C GLY A 27 15.57 3.01 -9.18
N LEU A 28 14.73 3.01 -8.13
CA LEU A 28 14.62 4.14 -7.20
C LEU A 28 15.95 4.40 -6.48
N THR A 29 16.27 5.68 -6.27
CA THR A 29 17.35 6.08 -5.34
C THR A 29 16.94 5.81 -3.89
N PRO A 30 17.89 5.74 -2.93
CA PRO A 30 17.54 5.62 -1.50
C PRO A 30 16.58 6.72 -1.01
N GLU A 31 16.78 7.95 -1.48
CA GLU A 31 15.93 9.10 -1.13
C GLU A 31 14.52 9.01 -1.72
N GLN A 32 14.35 8.32 -2.86
CA GLN A 32 13.02 8.06 -3.41
C GLN A 32 12.33 6.90 -2.67
N ARG A 33 13.08 5.87 -2.26
CA ARG A 33 12.53 4.72 -1.52
C ARG A 33 11.87 5.12 -0.20
N GLN A 34 12.43 6.07 0.54
CA GLN A 34 11.84 6.59 1.79
C GLN A 34 10.46 7.27 1.59
N ASN A 35 10.13 7.68 0.36
CA ASN A 35 8.83 8.29 0.06
C ASN A 35 7.74 7.26 -0.24
N VAL A 36 8.08 5.97 -0.32
CA VAL A 36 7.15 4.87 -0.60
C VAL A 36 6.80 4.17 0.70
N SER A 37 5.50 4.05 0.97
CA SER A 37 4.95 3.26 2.06
C SER A 37 4.02 2.19 1.52
N MET A 38 3.99 1.04 2.18
CA MET A 38 3.13 -0.08 1.79
C MET A 38 2.35 -0.59 3.00
N SER A 39 1.07 -0.91 2.80
CA SER A 39 0.21 -1.56 3.78
C SER A 39 -0.33 -2.88 3.23
N PHE A 40 -0.60 -3.82 4.14
CA PHE A 40 -1.05 -5.17 3.80
C PHE A 40 -2.33 -5.53 4.56
N TYR A 41 -3.26 -6.19 3.89
CA TYR A 41 -4.60 -6.46 4.40
C TYR A 41 -4.99 -7.93 4.21
N GLU A 42 -5.65 -8.53 5.19
CA GLU A 42 -6.31 -9.85 5.08
C GLU A 42 -7.60 -9.70 4.26
N ALA A 43 -7.45 -9.36 2.99
CA ALA A 43 -8.51 -9.16 2.03
C ALA A 43 -8.00 -9.42 0.60
N GLY A 44 -8.93 -9.53 -0.35
CA GLY A 44 -8.63 -9.55 -1.78
C GLY A 44 -8.43 -8.15 -2.36
N HIS A 45 -8.69 -8.00 -3.66
CA HIS A 45 -8.47 -6.76 -4.42
C HIS A 45 -9.21 -5.52 -3.86
N MET A 46 -10.39 -5.73 -3.27
CA MET A 46 -11.26 -4.66 -2.78
C MET A 46 -11.25 -4.65 -1.25
N MET A 47 -10.13 -4.23 -0.66
CA MET A 47 -9.90 -4.31 0.80
C MET A 47 -10.96 -3.60 1.65
N TYR A 48 -11.61 -2.59 1.10
CA TYR A 48 -12.68 -1.83 1.76
C TYR A 48 -14.01 -2.59 1.90
N VAL A 49 -14.18 -3.72 1.21
CA VAL A 49 -15.37 -4.59 1.37
C VAL A 49 -15.26 -5.41 2.66
N HIS A 50 -14.05 -5.74 3.09
CA HIS A 50 -13.81 -6.42 4.36
C HIS A 50 -13.70 -5.38 5.49
N ARG A 51 -14.61 -5.44 6.48
CA ARG A 51 -14.78 -4.39 7.50
C ARG A 51 -13.50 -4.07 8.28
N GLU A 52 -12.78 -5.08 8.75
CA GLU A 52 -11.55 -4.88 9.51
C GLU A 52 -10.45 -4.24 8.65
N SER A 53 -10.37 -4.66 7.38
CA SER A 53 -9.44 -4.07 6.41
C SER A 53 -9.81 -2.65 6.04
N LEU A 54 -11.09 -2.31 5.95
CA LEU A 54 -11.57 -0.94 5.74
C LEU A 54 -11.16 0.00 6.89
N LEU A 55 -11.33 -0.43 8.14
CA LEU A 55 -10.94 0.37 9.30
C LEU A 55 -9.44 0.66 9.30
N LYS A 56 -8.63 -0.37 9.03
CA LYS A 56 -7.17 -0.21 8.87
C LYS A 56 -6.84 0.71 7.69
N LEU A 57 -7.45 0.53 6.53
CA LEU A 57 -7.19 1.31 5.31
C LEU A 57 -7.50 2.79 5.54
N ARG A 58 -8.63 3.09 6.19
CA ARG A 58 -8.98 4.45 6.57
C ARG A 58 -7.88 5.10 7.43
N ALA A 59 -7.43 4.40 8.47
CA ALA A 59 -6.41 4.93 9.37
C ALA A 59 -5.05 5.16 8.66
N GLU A 60 -4.66 4.27 7.74
CA GLU A 60 -3.45 4.47 6.90
C GLU A 60 -3.60 5.69 5.98
N LEU A 61 -4.75 5.87 5.34
CA LEU A 61 -5.02 7.01 4.46
C LEU A 61 -5.07 8.33 5.22
N GLU A 62 -5.69 8.36 6.40
CA GLU A 62 -5.68 9.54 7.28
C GLU A 62 -4.25 9.94 7.65
N ARG A 63 -3.38 8.98 7.98
CA ARG A 63 -1.95 9.25 8.23
C ARG A 63 -1.23 9.74 6.98
N PHE A 64 -1.46 9.13 5.83
CA PHE A 64 -0.79 9.48 4.58
C PHE A 64 -1.13 10.90 4.11
N ILE A 65 -2.41 11.28 4.19
CA ILE A 65 -2.90 12.61 3.81
C ILE A 65 -2.55 13.64 4.88
N GLY A 66 -2.80 13.33 6.15
CA GLY A 66 -2.59 14.24 7.28
C GLY A 66 -1.12 14.53 7.58
N GLY A 67 -0.21 13.59 7.29
CA GLY A 67 1.24 13.78 7.39
C GLY A 67 1.87 14.56 6.22
N GLY A 68 1.06 15.17 5.36
CA GLY A 68 1.46 16.02 4.23
C GLY A 68 1.47 17.52 4.52
N GLY A 69 1.33 17.93 5.79
CA GLY A 69 1.49 19.30 6.27
C GLY A 69 2.93 19.63 6.66
#